data_AF-A0A2N7U236-F1
#
_entry.id   AF-A0A2N7U236-F1
#
_cell.length_a   1.000
_cell.length_b   1.000
_cell.length_c   1.000
_cell.angle_alpha   90.00
_cell.angle_beta   90.00
_cell.angle_gamma   90.00
#
_symmetry.space_group_name_H-M   'P 1'
#
loop_
_entity.id
_entity.type
_entity.pdbx_description
1 polymer ?
#
loop_
_entity_poly.entity_id
_entity_poly.type
_entity_poly.pdbx_seq_one_letter_code
_entity_poly.pdbx_strand_id
1 'polypeptide(L)'
;MPFYLFFMINTTMNSLLYGREKTGYLALQSLITNVTVYGTAYALFVVGWLDPSLEGIAILFSIGILMDTLVTWWLHNRYFRESHYAI
;
A
#
# COMPACT_ATOMS: atom_id res chain seq x y z
N MET A 1 5.84 -10.16 -13.26
CA MET A 1 5.21 -9.42 -14.36
C MET A 1 4.05 -8.53 -13.86
N PRO A 2 2.94 -9.04 -13.31
CA PRO A 2 1.80 -8.19 -12.88
C PRO A 2 2.14 -7.24 -11.71
N PHE A 3 3.04 -7.62 -10.80
CA PHE A 3 3.44 -6.77 -9.67
C PHE A 3 4.09 -5.44 -10.11
N TYR A 4 4.84 -5.43 -11.22
CA TYR A 4 5.46 -4.20 -11.72
C TYR A 4 4.42 -3.20 -12.25
N LEU A 5 3.30 -3.69 -12.79
CA LEU A 5 2.18 -2.83 -13.21
C LEU A 5 1.55 -2.13 -12.01
N PHE A 6 1.24 -2.89 -10.95
CA PHE A 6 0.71 -2.31 -9.71
C PHE A 6 1.69 -1.33 -9.08
N PHE A 7 2.99 -1.68 -9.04
CA PHE A 7 4.03 -0.79 -8.55
C PHE A 7 4.10 0.53 -9.32
N MET A 8 4.03 0.48 -10.65
CA MET A 8 4.04 1.68 -11.50
C MET A 8 2.81 2.56 -11.28
N ILE A 9 1.62 1.96 -11.17
CA ILE A 9 0.37 2.67 -10.88
C ILE A 9 0.46 3.36 -9.52
N ASN A 10 0.84 2.62 -8.48
CA ASN A 10 0.98 3.13 -7.13
C ASN A 10 1.99 4.29 -7.08
N THR A 11 3.17 4.14 -7.69
CA THR A 11 4.21 5.18 -7.70
C THR A 11 3.72 6.45 -8.39
N THR A 12 2.94 6.33 -9.47
CA THR A 12 2.35 7.48 -10.18
C THR A 12 1.26 8.16 -9.34
N MET A 13 0.42 7.40 -8.63
CA MET A 13 -0.59 7.98 -7.74
C MET A 13 0.04 8.68 -6.53
N ASN A 14 1.11 8.10 -5.98
CA ASN A 14 1.85 8.70 -4.86
C ASN A 14 2.51 10.02 -5.28
N SER A 15 3.05 10.11 -6.50
CA SER A 15 3.63 11.36 -7.01
C SER A 15 2.58 12.47 -7.20
N LEU A 16 1.35 12.12 -7.59
CA LEU A 16 0.22 13.07 -7.66
C LEU A 16 -0.20 13.59 -6.28
N LEU A 17 -0.17 12.75 -5.25
CA LEU A 17 -0.43 13.15 -3.86
C LEU A 17 0.70 14.01 -3.29
N TYR A 18 1.96 13.67 -3.61
CA TYR A 18 3.14 14.46 -3.30
C TYR A 18 3.06 15.86 -3.91
N GLY A 19 2.68 15.96 -5.19
CA GLY A 19 2.55 17.24 -5.90
C GLY A 19 1.44 18.15 -5.38
N ARG A 20 0.53 17.63 -4.54
CA ARG A 20 -0.55 18.40 -3.90
C ARG A 20 -0.31 18.68 -2.41
N GLU A 21 0.92 18.48 -1.93
CA GLU A 21 1.33 18.72 -0.53
C GLU A 21 0.55 17.88 0.52
N LYS A 22 -0.13 16.81 0.09
CA LYS A 22 -0.92 15.93 0.97
C LYS A 22 -0.07 14.81 1.57
N THR A 23 1.07 15.16 2.16
CA THR A 23 2.03 14.21 2.75
C THR A 23 1.44 13.41 3.91
N GLY A 24 0.45 13.95 4.64
CA GLY A 24 -0.25 13.23 5.71
C GLY A 24 -1.01 11.99 5.20
N TYR A 25 -1.56 12.05 3.97
CA TYR A 25 -2.24 10.92 3.36
C TYR A 25 -1.24 9.81 2.97
N LEU A 26 -0.06 10.19 2.48
CA LEU A 26 1.02 9.25 2.20
C LEU A 26 1.56 8.56 3.47
N ALA A 27 1.68 9.32 4.57
CA ALA A 27 2.05 8.76 5.86
C ALA A 27 1.01 7.74 6.34
N LEU A 28 -0.28 8.09 6.27
CA LEU A 28 -1.37 7.18 6.64
C LEU A 28 -1.38 5.92 5.76
N GLN A 29 -1.23 6.07 4.45
CA GLN A 29 -1.10 4.94 3.52
C GLN A 29 0.05 4.03 3.93
N SER A 30 1.25 4.58 4.12
CA SER A 30 2.43 3.79 4.49
C SER A 30 2.24 3.07 5.83
N LEU A 31 1.58 3.70 6.81
CA LEU A 31 1.31 3.09 8.10
C LEU A 31 0.34 1.91 7.95
N ILE A 32 -0.77 2.11 7.23
CA ILE A 32 -1.76 1.05 7.00
C ILE A 32 -1.13 -0.12 6.23
N THR A 33 -0.41 0.15 5.14
CA THR A 33 0.25 -0.87 4.33
C THR A 33 1.25 -1.66 5.17
N ASN A 34 2.16 -0.99 5.87
CA ASN A 34 3.21 -1.66 6.66
C ASN A 34 2.63 -2.46 7.83
N VAL A 35 1.71 -1.88 8.61
CA VAL A 35 1.09 -2.57 9.74
C VAL A 35 0.31 -3.79 9.26
N THR A 36 -0.44 -3.66 8.16
CA THR A 36 -1.23 -4.78 7.63
C THR A 36 -0.32 -5.88 7.10
N VAL A 37 0.63 -5.57 6.23
CA VAL A 37 1.49 -6.53 5.53
C VAL A 37 2.47 -7.19 6.49
N TYR A 38 3.23 -6.42 7.25
CA TYR A 38 4.21 -6.99 8.19
C TYR A 38 3.55 -7.56 9.44
N GLY A 39 2.42 -7.00 9.90
CA GLY A 39 1.66 -7.56 11.01
C GLY A 39 1.08 -8.93 10.67
N THR A 40 0.50 -9.10 9.47
CA THR A 40 0.05 -10.43 9.02
C THR A 40 1.21 -11.37 8.75
N ALA A 41 2.31 -10.90 8.17
CA ALA A 41 3.50 -11.74 7.97
C ALA A 41 4.08 -12.26 9.28
N TYR A 42 4.14 -11.40 10.31
CA TYR A 42 4.58 -11.79 11.64
C TYR A 42 3.63 -12.81 12.28
N ALA A 43 2.31 -12.61 12.17
CA ALA A 43 1.34 -13.58 12.67
C ALA A 43 1.49 -14.94 11.97
N LEU A 44 1.65 -14.96 10.64
CA LEU A 44 1.87 -16.18 9.85
C LEU A 44 3.20 -16.87 10.18
N PHE A 45 4.24 -16.09 10.48
CA PHE A 45 5.53 -16.59 10.93
C PHE A 45 5.42 -17.30 12.27
N VAL A 46 4.72 -16.71 13.25
CA VAL A 46 4.52 -17.31 14.59
C VAL A 46 3.76 -18.64 14.51
N VAL A 47 2.82 -18.77 13.57
CA VAL A 47 2.06 -20.02 13.32
C VAL A 47 2.87 -21.05 12.51
N GLY A 48 4.05 -20.67 11.99
CA GLY A 48 4.92 -21.54 11.20
C GLY A 48 4.46 -21.73 9.76
N TRP A 49 3.54 -20.89 9.27
CA TRP A 49 3.03 -20.95 7.89
C TRP A 49 3.89 -20.16 6.89
N LEU A 50 4.70 -19.24 7.40
CA LEU A 50 5.61 -18.42 6.60
C LEU A 50 7.05 -18.71 7.00
N ASP A 51 7.80 -19.31 6.09
CA ASP A 51 9.25 -19.47 6.21
C ASP A 51 9.92 -18.24 5.55
N PRO A 52 10.79 -17.48 6.24
CA PRO A 52 11.48 -16.32 5.70
C PRO A 52 12.60 -16.71 4.70
N SER A 53 12.21 -17.44 3.65
CA SER A 53 13.05 -17.73 2.49
C SER A 53 12.99 -16.58 1.47
N LEU A 54 13.89 -16.60 0.48
CA LEU A 54 13.88 -15.61 -0.60
C LEU A 54 12.53 -15.55 -1.32
N GLU A 55 11.89 -16.70 -1.52
CA GLU A 55 10.58 -16.79 -2.16
C GLU A 55 9.47 -16.21 -1.26
N GLY A 56 9.48 -16.52 0.04
CA GLY A 56 8.54 -15.97 1.01
C GLY A 56 8.62 -14.44 1.08
N ILE A 57 9.84 -13.89 1.07
CA ILE A 57 10.08 -12.45 1.04
C ILE A 57 9.57 -11.83 -0.28
N ALA A 58 9.82 -12.48 -1.43
CA ALA A 58 9.34 -11.99 -2.73
C ALA A 58 7.79 -11.95 -2.81
N ILE A 59 7.12 -12.95 -2.24
CA ILE A 59 5.67 -12.99 -2.12
C ILE A 59 5.18 -11.87 -1.20
N LEU A 60 5.84 -11.68 -0.05
CA LEU A 60 5.51 -10.61 0.91
C LEU A 60 5.58 -9.22 0.27
N PHE A 61 6.65 -8.93 -0.46
CA PHE A 61 6.79 -7.67 -1.21
C PHE A 61 5.71 -7.52 -2.28
N SER A 62 5.37 -8.61 -2.98
CA SER A 62 4.32 -8.58 -4.01
C SER A 62 2.95 -8.25 -3.43
N ILE A 63 2.60 -8.86 -2.29
CA ILE A 63 1.38 -8.56 -1.54
C ILE A 63 1.42 -7.13 -1.00
N GLY A 64 2.59 -6.69 -0.52
CA GLY A 64 2.80 -5.33 -0.02
C GLY A 64 2.49 -4.27 -1.06
N ILE A 65 3.01 -4.41 -2.28
CA ILE A 65 2.73 -3.50 -3.41
C ILE A 65 1.23 -3.51 -3.76
N LEU A 66 0.58 -4.67 -3.74
CA LEU A 66 -0.84 -4.78 -4.04
C LEU A 66 -1.69 -4.08 -2.97
N MET A 67 -1.39 -4.29 -1.69
CA MET A 67 -2.05 -3.59 -0.58
C MET A 67 -1.82 -2.10 -0.64
N ASP A 68 -0.60 -1.66 -0.94
CA ASP A 68 -0.29 -0.25 -1.08
C ASP A 68 -1.12 0.41 -2.19
N THR A 69 -1.20 -0.23 -3.35
CA THR A 69 -2.03 0.24 -4.47
C THR A 69 -3.51 0.35 -4.08
N LEU A 70 -4.03 -0.63 -3.34
CA LEU A 70 -5.41 -0.66 -2.89
C LEU A 70 -5.70 0.47 -1.89
N VAL A 71 -4.80 0.70 -0.93
CA VAL A 71 -4.91 1.77 0.06
C VAL A 71 -4.82 3.14 -0.62
N THR A 72 -3.86 3.34 -1.54
CA THR A 72 -3.76 4.59 -2.32
C THR A 72 -5.03 4.85 -3.11
N TRP A 73 -5.62 3.83 -3.74
CA TRP A 73 -6.88 3.97 -4.47
C TRP A 73 -8.04 4.35 -3.56
N TRP A 74 -8.18 3.68 -2.41
CA TRP A 74 -9.19 4.01 -1.41
C TRP A 74 -9.05 5.45 -0.90
N LEU A 75 -7.83 5.86 -0.61
CA LEU A 75 -7.49 7.18 -0.09
C LEU A 75 -7.75 8.28 -1.13
N HIS A 76 -7.42 7.99 -2.38
CA HIS A 76 -7.68 8.86 -3.52
C HIS A 76 -9.19 9.07 -3.73
N ASN A 77 -9.99 8.00 -3.69
CA ASN A 77 -11.45 8.11 -3.76
C ASN A 77 -12.04 8.90 -2.59
N ARG A 78 -11.50 8.71 -1.38
CA ARG A 78 -11.89 9.49 -0.20
C ARG A 78 -11.58 10.97 -0.40
N TYR A 79 -10.39 11.30 -0.87
CA TYR A 79 -9.96 12.67 -1.15
C TYR A 79 -10.85 13.36 -2.19
N PHE A 80 -11.23 12.66 -3.26
CA PHE A 80 -12.17 13.18 -4.26
C PHE A 80 -13.58 13.39 -3.71
N ARG A 81 -14.07 12.50 -2.84
CA ARG A 81 -15.34 12.72 -2.14
C ARG A 81 -15.30 13.97 -1.27
N GLU A 82 -14.25 14.16 -0.47
CA GLU A 82 -14.09 15.34 0.39
C GLU A 82 -14.00 16.64 -0.44
N SER A 83 -13.42 16.59 -1.64
CA SER A 83 -13.33 17.74 -2.56
C SER A 83 -14.68 18.12 -3.19
N HIS A 84 -15.62 17.17 -3.34
CA HIS A 84 -16.95 17.42 -3.92
C HIS A 84 -17.97 18.00 -2.92
N TYR A 85 -17.72 17.92 -1.61
CA TYR A 85 -18.54 18.55 -0.57
C TYR A 85 -18.09 19.99 -0.22
N ALA A 86 -17.09 20.52 -0.93
CA ALA A 86 -16.59 21.88 -0.75
C ALA A 86 -17.24 22.90 -1.71
N ILE A 87 -18.47 22.63 -2.18
CA ILE A 87 -19.30 23.56 -2.95
C ILE A 87 -20.56 23.86 -2.15
#